data_AF-A0A1M5P563-F1
#
_entry.id   AF-A0A1M5P563-F1
#
_cell.length_a   1.000
_cell.length_b   1.000
_cell.length_c   1.000
_cell.angle_alpha   90.00
_cell.angle_beta   90.00
_cell.angle_gamma   90.00
#
_symmetry.space_group_name_H-M   'P 1'
#
loop_
_entity.id
_entity.type
_entity.pdbx_description
1 polymer ?
#
loop_
_entity_poly.entity_id
_entity_poly.type
_entity_poly.pdbx_seq_one_letter_code
_entity_poly.pdbx_strand_id
1 'polypeptide(L)' 'MNKLNDLLRLNKHIQIEFIKELEIVKILYKGNVISSIPFKHTSIESNPDIIYNYITSLENINLYIPKVYIKENK' A
#
# COMPACT_ATOMS: atom_id res chain seq x y z
N MET A 1 -2.47 -2.62 -14.68
CA MET A 1 -3.27 -2.07 -13.57
C MET A 1 -2.50 -2.37 -12.29
N ASN A 2 -2.10 -1.34 -11.56
CA ASN A 2 -1.16 -1.48 -10.42
C ASN A 2 -1.92 -2.01 -9.19
N LYS A 3 -1.47 -3.13 -8.60
CA LYS A 3 -2.10 -3.77 -7.43
C LYS A 3 -2.30 -2.81 -6.27
N LEU A 4 -1.37 -1.85 -6.09
CA LEU A 4 -1.47 -0.80 -5.08
C LEU A 4 -2.66 0.12 -5.33
N ASN A 5 -2.88 0.55 -6.58
CA ASN A 5 -4.00 1.42 -6.93
C ASN A 5 -5.35 0.71 -6.73
N ASP A 6 -5.42 -0.58 -7.03
CA ASP A 6 -6.61 -1.39 -6.76
C ASP A 6 -6.87 -1.52 -5.26
N LEU A 7 -5.83 -1.78 -4.47
CA LEU A 7 -5.92 -1.85 -3.01
C LEU A 7 -6.45 -0.53 -2.43
N LEU A 8 -5.89 0.62 -2.83
CA LEU A 8 -6.31 1.94 -2.35
C LEU A 8 -7.73 2.29 -2.80
N ARG A 9 -8.10 1.95 -4.03
CA ARG A 9 -9.45 2.17 -4.55
C ARG A 9 -10.51 1.41 -3.74
N LEU A 10 -10.21 0.19 -3.34
CA LEU A 10 -11.11 -0.66 -2.55
C LEU A 10 -11.10 -0.32 -1.05
N ASN A 11 -10.01 0.26 -0.55
CA ASN A 11 -9.83 0.61 0.86
C ASN A 11 -9.73 2.13 1.04
N LYS A 12 -10.84 2.85 0.85
CA LYS A 12 -10.90 4.33 0.88
C LYS A 12 -10.40 4.98 2.17
N HIS A 13 -10.38 4.23 3.27
CA HIS A 13 -9.85 4.68 4.56
C HIS A 13 -8.32 4.62 4.66
N ILE A 14 -7.64 4.01 3.69
CA ILE A 14 -6.18 3.97 3.61
C ILE A 14 -5.71 5.09 2.70
N GLN A 15 -4.75 5.84 3.20
CA GLN A 15 -4.06 6.86 2.43
C GLN A 15 -2.55 6.67 2.57
N ILE A 16 -1.82 7.11 1.56
CA ILE A 16 -0.38 7.04 1.51
C ILE A 16 0.13 8.46 1.29
N GLU A 17 1.11 8.85 2.08
CA GLU A 17 1.77 10.14 1.96
C GLU A 17 3.27 9.91 1.81
N PHE A 18 3.85 10.36 0.70
CA PHE A 18 5.29 10.32 0.49
C PHE A 18 5.91 11.62 1.02
N ILE A 19 6.83 11.49 1.97
CA ILE A 19 7.58 12.62 2.52
C ILE A 19 9.00 12.53 1.98
N LYS A 20 9.26 13.34 0.96
CA LYS A 20 10.49 13.28 0.17
C LYS A 20 11.72 13.67 0.99
N GLU A 21 11.59 14.66 1.87
CA GLU A 21 12.67 15.19 2.71
C GLU A 21 13.20 14.15 3.71
N LEU A 22 12.33 13.21 4.11
CA LEU A 22 12.65 12.17 5.07
C LEU A 22 12.86 10.80 4.40
N GLU A 23 12.67 10.72 3.07
CA GLU A 23 12.68 9.46 2.32
C GLU A 23 11.78 8.40 2.96
N ILE A 24 10.57 8.78 3.39
CA ILE A 24 9.60 7.86 4.00
C ILE A 24 8.26 7.90 3.29
N VAL A 25 7.57 6.78 3.36
CA VAL A 25 6.15 6.66 3.01
C VAL A 25 5.37 6.45 4.31
N LYS A 26 4.48 7.37 4.63
CA LYS A 26 3.52 7.23 5.73
C LYS A 26 2.26 6.52 5.22
N ILE A 27 1.74 5.65 6.07
CA ILE A 27 0.48 4.94 5.85
C ILE A 27 -0.51 5.44 6.88
N LEU A 28 -1.61 5.99 6.38
CA LEU A 28 -2.68 6.53 7.20
C LEU A 28 -3.90 5.63 7.11
N TYR A 29 -4.59 5.45 8.24
CA TYR A 29 -5.87 4.78 8.34
C TYR A 29 -6.85 5.71 9.03
N LYS A 30 -7.93 6.08 8.33
CA LYS A 30 -8.93 7.06 8.79
C LYS A 30 -8.29 8.37 9.28
N GLY A 31 -7.28 8.85 8.56
CA GLY A 31 -6.54 10.09 8.85
C GLY A 31 -5.47 9.99 9.94
N ASN A 32 -5.33 8.84 10.62
CA ASN A 32 -4.28 8.63 11.61
C ASN A 32 -3.10 7.88 11.01
N VAL A 33 -1.88 8.30 11.31
CA VAL A 33 -0.67 7.56 10.92
C VAL A 33 -0.65 6.24 11.69
N ILE A 34 -0.68 5.13 10.96
CA ILE A 34 -0.60 3.78 11.56
C ILE A 34 0.76 3.14 11.35
N SER A 35 1.50 3.59 10.34
CA SER A 35 2.87 3.13 10.09
C SER A 35 3.63 4.08 9.16
N SER A 36 4.95 3.92 9.12
CA SER A 36 5.84 4.57 8.16
C SER A 36 6.92 3.58 7.73
N ILE A 37 7.25 3.57 6.43
CA ILE A 37 8.37 2.79 5.90
C ILE A 37 9.45 3.70 5.31
N PRO A 38 10.73 3.39 5.51
CA PRO A 38 11.80 3.97 4.73
C PRO A 38 11.59 3.64 3.25
N PHE A 39 11.68 4.65 2.41
CA PHE A 39 11.46 4.55 0.97
C PHE A 39 12.48 5.44 0.25
N LYS A 40 13.67 4.86 0.00
CA LYS A 40 14.82 5.52 -0.65
C LYS A 40 14.64 5.78 -2.15
N HIS A 41 13.42 5.66 -2.67
CA HIS A 41 13.13 5.84 -4.09
C HIS A 41 12.52 7.22 -4.34
N THR A 42 12.74 7.72 -5.55
CA THR A 42 12.29 9.06 -5.97
C THR A 42 10.78 9.17 -6.21
N SER A 43 10.08 8.04 -6.41
CA SER A 43 8.61 8.00 -6.58
C SER A 43 8.03 6.68 -6.08
N ILE A 44 6.82 6.75 -5.48
CA ILE A 44 5.97 5.58 -5.15
C ILE A 44 5.74 4.70 -6.39
N GLU A 45 5.64 5.32 -7.55
CA GLU A 45 5.37 4.66 -8.83
C GLU A 45 6.54 3.77 -9.28
N SER A 46 7.75 4.02 -8.78
CA SER A 46 8.94 3.25 -9.14
C SER A 46 8.94 1.85 -8.54
N ASN A 47 8.31 1.65 -7.38
CA ASN A 47 8.24 0.35 -6.69
C ASN A 47 6.95 0.22 -5.85
N PRO A 48 5.78 0.15 -6.50
CA PRO A 48 4.51 0.08 -5.80
C PRO A 48 4.29 -1.23 -5.03
N ASP A 49 4.98 -2.30 -5.42
CA ASP A 49 4.88 -3.62 -4.77
C ASP A 49 5.41 -3.61 -3.34
N ILE A 50 6.45 -2.82 -3.03
CA ILE A 50 6.98 -2.70 -1.66
C ILE A 50 5.88 -2.18 -0.73
N ILE A 51 5.20 -1.12 -1.15
CA ILE A 51 4.15 -0.48 -0.36
C ILE A 51 2.93 -1.39 -0.28
N TYR A 52 2.54 -2.03 -1.39
CA TYR A 52 1.45 -3.00 -1.41
C TYR A 52 1.70 -4.12 -0.41
N ASN A 53 2.84 -4.80 -0.50
CA ASN A 53 3.20 -5.92 0.38
C ASN A 53 3.21 -5.48 1.85
N TYR A 54 3.78 -4.30 2.11
CA TYR A 54 3.81 -3.74 3.44
C TYR A 54 2.40 -3.50 4.00
N ILE A 55 1.52 -2.82 3.25
CA ILE A 55 0.13 -2.60 3.67
C ILE A 55 -0.57 -3.92 3.95
N THR A 56 -0.44 -4.92 3.06
CA THR A 56 -1.11 -6.22 3.22
C THR A 56 -0.58 -7.05 4.39
N SER A 57 0.59 -6.72 4.94
CA SER A 57 1.16 -7.35 6.12
C SER A 57 0.77 -6.69 7.45
N LEU A 58 0.04 -5.57 7.42
CA LEU A 58 -0.38 -4.86 8.63
C LEU A 58 -1.50 -5.64 9.35
N GLU A 59 -1.21 -6.14 10.55
CA GLU A 59 -2.16 -6.92 11.36
C GLU A 59 -3.17 -6.06 12.13
N ASN A 60 -2.92 -4.75 12.26
CA ASN A 60 -3.72 -3.83 13.07
C ASN A 60 -4.89 -3.16 12.30
N ILE A 61 -5.15 -3.56 11.05
CA ILE A 61 -6.21 -2.98 10.22
C ILE A 61 -6.99 -4.03 9.42
N ASN A 62 -8.25 -3.73 9.16
CA ASN A 62 -9.08 -4.52 8.27
C ASN A 62 -8.88 -4.05 6.82
N LEU A 63 -8.48 -4.98 5.95
CA LEU A 63 -8.22 -4.76 4.53
C LEU A 63 -9.16 -5.59 3.67
N TYR A 64 -9.77 -4.96 2.67
CA TYR A 64 -10.38 -5.67 1.56
C TYR A 64 -9.31 -5.95 0.50
N ILE A 65 -8.87 -7.20 0.41
CA ILE A 65 -7.88 -7.65 -0.58
C ILE A 65 -8.62 -8.46 -1.64
N PRO A 66 -8.72 -7.99 -2.89
CA PRO A 66 -9.36 -8.74 -3.96
C PRO A 66 -8.56 -10.01 -4.24
N LYS A 67 -9.20 -11.19 -4.13
CA LYS A 67 -8.58 -12.46 -4.50
C LYS A 67 -8.42 -12.51 -6.02
N VAL A 68 -7.17 -12.59 -6.47
CA VAL A 68 -6.86 -12.91 -7.86
C VAL A 68 -6.99 -14.43 -8.01
N TYR A 69 -8.05 -14.87 -8.68
CA TYR A 69 -8.19 -16.27 -9.07
C TYR A 69 -7.21 -16.53 -10.21
N ILE A 70 -6.06 -17.14 -9.90
CA ILE A 70 -5.22 -17.74 -10.92
C ILE A 70 -5.94 -19.02 -11.33
N LYS A 71 -6.53 -19.01 -12.53
CA LYS A 71 -7.08 -20.22 -13.12
C LYS A 71 -5.88 -21.12 -13.42
N GLU A 72 -5.65 -22.14 -12.58
CA GLU A 72 -4.69 -23.18 -12.91
C GLU A 72 -5.13 -23.80 -14.24
N ASN A 73 -4.34 -23.59 -15.30
CA ASN A 73 -4.51 -24.31 -16.55
C ASN A 73 -4.15 -25.77 -16.25
N LYS A 74 -5.17 -26.59 -15.99
CA LYS A 74 -5.06 -28.04 -16.06
C LYS A 74 -4.87 -28.48 -17.51
#